data_AF-A0A7R7TCX2-F1
#
_entry.id   AF-A0A7R7TCX2-F1
#
_cell.length_a   1.000
_cell.length_b   1.000
_cell.length_c   1.000
_cell.angle_alpha   90.00
_cell.angle_beta   90.00
_cell.angle_gamma   90.00
#
_symmetry.space_group_name_H-M   'P 1'
#
loop_
_entity.id
_entity.type
_entity.pdbx_description
1 polymer ?
#
loop_
_entity_poly.entity_id
_entity_poly.type
_entity_poly.pdbx_seq_one_letter_code
_entity_poly.pdbx_strand_id
1 'polypeptide(L)'
;MRYALRFRPLASGEYLLPLPQTLPGQEVGEAFLSHKPLEVYEAQGNLLARFALEEGEALEARFRLRTAPFRASPPWGQTLLREPPEAWPGILAHRGHRVEKALGFLLSGKPHTWFLVDGLPLDPLLFQALRENPALLLPLGVAPDPRGYLGGHEGKRLLLLKTPWPGEEDPLWGELRPLGLDPLPPARALAFLSLGASALGLSTGPWPYLPYLALLALRQGPALKDLLRQSPRHALESLLFHAFALSVTTEVRPELGLAYLGLLFWNRTRPPWREGPHLG
;
A
#
# COMPACT_ATOMS: atom_id res chain seq x y z
N MET A 1 12.42 -5.26 -7.55
CA MET A 1 11.40 -6.26 -7.94
C MET A 1 10.93 -5.97 -9.35
N ARG A 2 10.39 -6.95 -10.07
CA ARG A 2 9.82 -6.72 -11.41
C ARG A 2 8.31 -6.56 -11.31
N TYR A 3 7.78 -5.58 -12.03
CA TYR A 3 6.36 -5.25 -12.07
C TYR A 3 5.90 -5.09 -13.52
N ALA A 4 4.58 -5.20 -13.72
CA ALA A 4 3.91 -4.80 -14.94
C ALA A 4 2.78 -3.83 -14.60
N LEU A 5 2.72 -2.72 -15.32
CA LEU A 5 1.50 -1.93 -15.44
C LEU A 5 0.68 -2.46 -16.61
N ARG A 6 -0.64 -2.43 -16.46
CA ARG A 6 -1.56 -2.84 -17.50
C ARG A 6 -2.64 -1.79 -17.72
N PHE A 7 -2.91 -1.51 -18.98
CA PHE A 7 -3.99 -0.67 -19.45
C PHE A 7 -4.83 -1.44 -20.46
N ARG A 8 -6.15 -1.19 -20.44
CA ARG A 8 -7.10 -1.68 -21.42
C ARG A 8 -8.06 -0.54 -21.74
N PRO A 9 -8.08 -0.04 -22.98
CA PRO A 9 -8.97 1.04 -23.36
C PRO A 9 -10.42 0.54 -23.46
N LEU A 10 -11.35 1.43 -23.17
CA LEU A 10 -12.80 1.17 -23.29
C LEU A 10 -13.33 1.46 -24.70
N ALA A 11 -12.54 2.10 -25.56
CA ALA A 11 -12.86 2.40 -26.95
C ALA A 11 -11.57 2.49 -27.78
N SER A 12 -11.63 2.31 -29.10
CA SER A 12 -10.46 2.56 -29.95
C SER A 12 -10.08 4.05 -29.95
N GLY A 13 -8.78 4.37 -29.91
CA GLY A 13 -8.31 5.76 -29.94
C GLY A 13 -6.86 5.95 -29.55
N GLU A 14 -6.46 7.21 -29.42
CA GLU A 14 -5.15 7.60 -28.89
C GLU A 14 -5.20 7.82 -27.38
N TYR A 15 -4.31 7.14 -26.67
CA TYR A 15 -4.19 7.18 -25.22
C TYR A 15 -2.83 7.71 -24.83
N LEU A 16 -2.83 8.79 -24.05
CA LEU A 16 -1.61 9.32 -23.43
C LEU A 16 -1.43 8.68 -22.07
N LEU A 17 -0.29 8.05 -21.80
CA LEU A 17 -0.05 7.34 -20.53
C LEU A 17 1.28 7.74 -19.91
N PRO A 18 1.35 7.94 -18.59
CA PRO A 18 2.61 8.19 -17.90
C PRO A 18 3.45 6.91 -17.85
N LEU A 19 4.70 6.98 -18.27
CA LEU A 19 5.61 5.85 -18.21
C LEU A 19 6.29 5.76 -16.82
N PRO A 20 6.63 4.55 -16.35
CA PRO A 20 7.50 4.38 -15.19
C PRO A 20 8.83 5.11 -15.40
N GLN A 21 9.23 5.91 -14.41
CA GLN A 21 10.43 6.75 -14.48
C GLN A 21 11.17 6.78 -13.14
N THR A 22 12.47 7.06 -13.18
CA THR A 22 13.28 7.27 -11.97
C THR A 22 12.95 8.63 -11.37
N LEU A 23 12.56 8.64 -10.10
CA LEU A 23 12.15 9.82 -9.33
C LEU A 23 12.70 9.71 -7.91
N PRO A 24 12.73 10.78 -7.09
CA PRO A 24 13.14 10.67 -5.70
C PRO A 24 12.42 9.53 -4.95
N GLY A 25 13.18 8.59 -4.39
CA GLY A 25 12.67 7.41 -3.69
C GLY A 25 12.34 6.19 -4.56
N GLN A 26 12.48 6.27 -5.89
CA GLN A 26 12.30 5.14 -6.81
C GLN A 26 13.29 5.14 -7.99
N GLU A 27 13.83 3.97 -8.31
CA GLU A 27 14.64 3.74 -9.50
C GLU A 27 13.95 2.74 -10.41
N VAL A 28 13.83 3.12 -11.69
CA VAL A 28 13.24 2.29 -12.74
C VAL A 28 14.35 1.85 -13.69
N GLY A 29 14.37 0.56 -14.03
CA GLY A 29 15.28 -0.01 -15.02
C GLY A 29 14.65 -1.18 -15.77
N GLU A 30 15.33 -1.70 -16.78
CA GLU A 30 14.86 -2.85 -17.58
C GLU A 30 13.42 -2.65 -18.12
N ALA A 31 13.09 -1.43 -18.56
CA ALA A 31 11.77 -1.08 -19.03
C ALA A 31 11.49 -1.66 -20.43
N PHE A 32 10.32 -2.28 -20.58
CA PHE A 32 9.82 -2.87 -21.81
C PHE A 32 8.36 -2.49 -22.01
N LEU A 33 8.02 -2.07 -23.22
CA LEU A 33 6.65 -1.78 -23.64
C LEU A 33 6.20 -2.86 -24.61
N SER A 34 5.01 -3.41 -24.38
CA SER A 34 4.39 -4.38 -25.30
C SER A 34 4.00 -3.78 -26.65
N HIS A 35 3.80 -2.47 -26.71
CA HIS A 35 3.47 -1.74 -27.93
C HIS A 35 4.48 -0.61 -28.14
N LYS A 36 4.74 -0.29 -29.40
CA LYS A 36 5.56 0.85 -29.77
C LYS A 36 4.71 2.13 -29.59
N PRO A 37 5.18 3.12 -28.81
CA PRO A 37 4.49 4.40 -28.72
C PRO A 37 4.59 5.17 -30.04
N LEU A 38 3.55 5.94 -30.36
CA LEU A 38 3.55 6.91 -31.44
C LEU A 38 4.53 8.05 -31.15
N GLU A 39 4.53 8.51 -29.89
CA GLU A 39 5.33 9.61 -29.41
C GLU A 39 5.72 9.36 -27.95
N VAL A 40 6.92 9.78 -27.56
CA VAL A 40 7.39 9.81 -26.18
C VAL A 40 7.96 11.19 -25.92
N TYR A 41 7.52 11.84 -24.86
CA TYR A 41 7.98 13.19 -24.51
C TYR A 41 7.96 13.42 -23.00
N GLU A 42 8.74 14.41 -22.57
CA GLU A 42 8.75 14.88 -21.19
C GLU A 42 7.93 16.16 -21.05
N ALA A 43 6.99 16.18 -20.11
CA ALA A 43 6.18 17.35 -19.79
C ALA A 43 6.08 17.53 -18.27
N GLN A 44 6.48 18.70 -17.78
CA GLN A 44 6.42 19.05 -16.35
C GLN A 44 7.12 18.02 -15.43
N GLY A 45 8.19 17.39 -15.91
CA GLY A 45 8.92 16.34 -15.20
C GLY A 45 8.17 15.01 -15.10
N ASN A 46 7.26 14.75 -16.05
CA ASN A 46 6.64 13.46 -16.30
C ASN A 46 7.06 12.93 -17.67
N LEU A 47 7.45 11.66 -17.72
CA LEU A 47 7.64 10.94 -18.97
C LEU A 47 6.29 10.40 -19.45
N LEU A 48 5.81 10.89 -20.59
CA LEU A 48 4.52 10.50 -21.18
C LEU A 48 4.75 9.82 -22.52
N ALA A 49 3.87 8.88 -22.85
CA ALA A 49 3.88 8.22 -24.15
C ALA A 49 2.47 8.08 -24.71
N ARG A 50 2.34 8.30 -26.01
CA ARG A 50 1.07 8.18 -26.73
C ARG A 50 1.00 6.85 -27.46
N PHE A 51 -0.14 6.18 -27.36
CA PHE A 51 -0.39 4.89 -28.00
C PHE A 51 -1.70 4.99 -28.79
N ALA A 52 -1.70 4.52 -30.04
CA ALA A 52 -2.93 4.15 -30.72
C ALA A 52 -3.28 2.73 -30.28
N LEU A 53 -4.47 2.54 -29.70
CA LEU A 53 -4.94 1.26 -29.19
C LEU A 53 -6.37 0.99 -29.67
N GLU A 54 -6.67 -0.26 -29.96
CA GLU A 54 -8.03 -0.74 -30.24
C GLU A 54 -8.78 -1.05 -28.95
N GLU A 55 -10.12 -1.02 -29.00
CA GLU A 55 -10.97 -1.39 -27.86
C GLU A 55 -10.56 -2.74 -27.24
N GLY A 56 -10.33 -2.75 -25.93
CA GLY A 56 -9.93 -3.95 -25.19
C GLY A 56 -8.49 -4.42 -25.41
N GLU A 57 -7.72 -3.78 -26.30
CA GLU A 57 -6.31 -4.11 -26.55
C GLU A 57 -5.48 -3.89 -25.28
N ALA A 58 -4.73 -4.93 -24.88
CA ALA A 58 -3.99 -4.88 -23.62
C ALA A 58 -2.60 -4.28 -23.82
N LEU A 59 -2.40 -3.05 -23.34
CA LEU A 59 -1.08 -2.45 -23.22
C LEU A 59 -0.45 -2.84 -21.87
N GLU A 60 0.75 -3.43 -21.93
CA GLU A 60 1.61 -3.70 -20.79
C GLU A 60 2.93 -2.91 -20.84
N ALA A 61 3.32 -2.34 -19.70
CA ALA A 61 4.66 -1.82 -19.43
C ALA A 61 5.33 -2.63 -18.32
N ARG A 62 6.41 -3.34 -18.63
CA ARG A 62 7.16 -4.19 -17.70
C ARG A 62 8.46 -3.51 -17.31
N PHE A 63 8.81 -3.54 -16.03
CA PHE A 63 10.00 -2.84 -15.55
C PHE A 63 10.51 -3.44 -14.24
N ARG A 64 11.78 -3.20 -13.97
CA ARG A 64 12.38 -3.39 -12.66
C ARG A 64 12.23 -2.10 -11.86
N LEU A 65 11.69 -2.23 -10.66
CA LEU A 65 11.53 -1.16 -9.70
C LEU A 65 12.38 -1.44 -8.45
N ARG A 66 13.16 -0.46 -8.03
CA ARG A 66 13.74 -0.39 -6.69
C ARG A 66 13.15 0.82 -5.99
N THR A 67 12.71 0.65 -4.75
CA THR A 67 12.16 1.73 -3.93
C THR A 67 12.91 1.78 -2.61
N ALA A 68 13.02 2.98 -2.05
CA ALA A 68 13.57 3.19 -0.73
C ALA A 68 12.56 3.98 0.11
N PRO A 69 12.52 3.76 1.44
CA PRO A 69 11.80 4.67 2.31
C PRO A 69 12.46 6.05 2.23
N PHE A 70 11.63 7.09 2.29
CA PHE A 70 12.08 8.48 2.31
C PHE A 70 11.53 9.15 3.55
N ARG A 71 12.35 9.91 4.26
CA ARG A 71 11.95 10.67 5.44
C ARG A 71 12.60 12.04 5.39
N ALA A 72 11.78 13.06 5.29
CA ALA A 72 12.18 14.44 5.55
C ALA A 72 11.40 14.98 6.75
N SER A 73 11.95 16.01 7.39
CA SER A 73 11.30 16.75 8.47
C SER A 73 10.99 18.16 7.99
N PRO A 74 9.92 18.35 7.20
CA PRO A 74 9.58 19.66 6.67
C PRO A 74 9.14 20.62 7.79
N PRO A 75 9.41 21.93 7.64
CA PRO A 75 9.06 22.93 8.65
C PRO A 75 7.55 23.02 8.90
N TRP A 76 6.74 22.66 7.91
CA TRP A 76 5.28 22.67 8.01
C TRP A 76 4.68 21.45 8.71
N GLY A 77 5.43 20.36 8.91
CA GLY A 77 4.89 19.08 9.40
C GLY A 77 4.21 19.18 10.77
N GLN A 78 4.82 19.89 11.72
CA GLN A 78 4.26 20.10 13.05
C GLN A 78 3.00 20.96 13.02
N THR A 79 2.97 21.97 12.16
CA THR A 79 1.84 22.90 12.07
C THR A 79 0.59 22.20 11.51
N LEU A 80 0.77 21.27 10.59
CA LEU A 80 -0.33 20.49 10.02
C LEU A 80 -1.00 19.55 11.02
N LEU A 81 -0.29 19.06 12.04
CA LEU A 81 -0.88 18.15 13.04
C LEU A 81 -2.05 18.77 13.84
N ARG A 82 -2.18 20.09 13.82
CA ARG A 82 -3.28 20.83 14.47
C ARG A 82 -4.51 20.99 13.57
N GLU A 83 -4.37 20.66 12.29
CA GLU A 83 -5.35 20.88 11.25
C GLU A 83 -5.90 19.54 10.74
N PRO A 84 -7.14 19.51 10.22
CA PRO A 84 -7.68 18.30 9.62
C PRO A 84 -6.86 17.86 8.39
N PRO A 85 -6.49 16.56 8.26
CA PRO A 85 -5.66 16.06 7.16
C PRO A 85 -6.11 16.47 5.76
N GLU A 86 -7.41 16.41 5.51
CA GLU A 86 -8.05 16.79 4.26
C GLU A 86 -7.78 18.25 3.84
N ALA A 87 -7.53 19.15 4.79
CA ALA A 87 -7.26 20.56 4.52
C ALA A 87 -5.79 20.86 4.26
N TRP A 88 -4.87 19.94 4.57
CA TRP A 88 -3.43 20.19 4.52
C TRP A 88 -2.92 20.72 3.17
N PRO A 89 -3.29 20.15 2.01
CA PRO A 89 -2.83 20.66 0.72
C PRO A 89 -3.26 22.11 0.49
N GLY A 90 -4.50 22.46 0.86
CA GLY A 90 -5.05 23.81 0.72
C GLY A 90 -4.38 24.82 1.65
N ILE A 91 -4.12 24.44 2.91
CA ILE A 91 -3.40 25.29 3.88
C ILE A 91 -2.00 25.59 3.38
N LEU A 92 -1.29 24.59 2.84
CA LEU A 92 0.07 24.77 2.34
C LEU A 92 0.11 25.59 1.06
N ALA A 93 -0.81 25.36 0.13
CA ALA A 93 -0.93 26.18 -1.07
C ALA A 93 -1.22 27.65 -0.73
N HIS A 94 -2.12 27.92 0.23
CA HIS A 94 -2.40 29.29 0.70
C HIS A 94 -1.18 29.95 1.36
N ARG A 95 -0.28 29.16 1.95
CA ARG A 95 1.00 29.62 2.51
C ARG A 95 2.11 29.77 1.46
N GLY A 96 1.79 29.62 0.18
CA GLY A 96 2.72 29.84 -0.93
C GLY A 96 3.61 28.64 -1.28
N HIS A 97 3.35 27.46 -0.72
CA HIS A 97 4.05 26.24 -1.11
C HIS A 97 3.56 25.73 -2.47
N ARG A 98 4.47 25.15 -3.26
CA ARG A 98 4.08 24.47 -4.50
C ARG A 98 3.47 23.12 -4.15
N VAL A 99 2.19 22.95 -4.48
CA VAL A 99 1.47 21.70 -4.24
C VAL A 99 1.16 21.01 -5.58
N GLU A 100 1.55 19.75 -5.67
CA GLU A 100 1.29 18.89 -6.82
C GLU A 100 0.56 17.63 -6.34
N LYS A 101 -0.35 17.11 -7.14
CA LYS A 101 -0.97 15.80 -6.93
C LYS A 101 -0.05 14.74 -7.52
N ALA A 102 0.18 13.68 -6.77
CA ALA A 102 0.97 12.53 -7.16
C ALA A 102 0.06 11.31 -7.32
N LEU A 103 0.11 10.72 -8.51
CA LEU A 103 -0.71 9.59 -8.93
C LEU A 103 0.17 8.37 -9.15
N GLY A 104 -0.29 7.23 -8.64
CA GLY A 104 0.41 5.97 -8.83
C GLY A 104 -0.24 4.83 -8.07
N PHE A 105 0.59 3.96 -7.50
CA PHE A 105 0.13 2.70 -6.89
C PHE A 105 0.87 2.41 -5.59
N LEU A 106 0.17 1.84 -4.62
CA LEU A 106 0.83 1.02 -3.60
C LEU A 106 1.36 -0.25 -4.26
N LEU A 107 2.48 -0.79 -3.76
CA LEU A 107 3.06 -2.04 -4.30
C LEU A 107 2.19 -3.29 -4.02
N SER A 108 1.03 -3.12 -3.38
CA SER A 108 -0.04 -4.11 -3.33
C SER A 108 -0.83 -4.21 -4.64
N GLY A 109 -0.62 -3.27 -5.57
CA GLY A 109 -1.37 -3.13 -6.82
C GLY A 109 -2.57 -2.18 -6.73
N LYS A 110 -2.86 -1.62 -5.54
CA LYS A 110 -3.94 -0.65 -5.36
C LYS A 110 -3.54 0.73 -5.91
N PRO A 111 -4.35 1.35 -6.77
CA PRO A 111 -4.18 2.76 -7.12
C PRO A 111 -4.18 3.62 -5.86
N HIS A 112 -3.32 4.63 -5.83
CA HIS A 112 -3.22 5.53 -4.70
C HIS A 112 -2.82 6.94 -5.15
N THR A 113 -3.34 7.93 -4.43
CA THR A 113 -3.10 9.35 -4.69
C THR A 113 -2.58 10.00 -3.42
N TRP A 114 -1.57 10.84 -3.56
CA TRP A 114 -1.03 11.67 -2.48
C TRP A 114 -0.58 13.02 -3.04
N PHE A 115 0.10 13.83 -2.24
CA PHE A 115 0.58 15.15 -2.63
C PHE A 115 2.10 15.24 -2.57
N LEU A 116 2.67 16.13 -3.38
CA LEU A 116 4.03 16.61 -3.26
C LEU A 116 3.98 18.11 -2.92
N VAL A 117 4.66 18.50 -1.85
CA VAL A 117 4.76 19.87 -1.37
C VAL A 117 6.22 20.27 -1.46
N ASP A 118 6.54 21.18 -2.37
CA ASP A 118 7.93 21.54 -2.72
C ASP A 118 8.79 20.29 -3.02
N GLY A 119 8.18 19.29 -3.68
CA GLY A 119 8.79 17.99 -3.99
C GLY A 119 8.83 16.98 -2.84
N LEU A 120 8.42 17.36 -1.62
CA LEU A 120 8.35 16.45 -0.47
C LEU A 120 6.99 15.75 -0.38
N PRO A 121 6.94 14.45 -0.05
CA PRO A 121 5.66 13.76 -0.01
C PRO A 121 4.77 14.13 1.17
N LEU A 122 3.49 14.32 0.90
CA LEU A 122 2.44 14.53 1.90
C LEU A 122 1.29 13.57 1.60
N ASP A 123 0.91 12.72 2.55
CA ASP A 123 -0.16 11.75 2.34
C ASP A 123 -1.20 11.80 3.48
N PRO A 124 -2.19 12.71 3.36
CA PRO A 124 -3.23 12.85 4.38
C PRO A 124 -4.09 11.58 4.54
N LEU A 125 -4.33 10.87 3.43
CA LEU A 125 -5.15 9.67 3.40
C LEU A 125 -4.49 8.51 4.15
N LEU A 126 -3.22 8.21 3.87
CA LEU A 126 -2.50 7.17 4.62
C LEU A 126 -2.21 7.60 6.05
N PHE A 127 -1.93 8.88 6.30
CA PHE A 127 -1.81 9.41 7.65
C PHE A 127 -3.06 9.09 8.48
N GLN A 128 -4.24 9.45 7.96
CA GLN A 128 -5.49 9.18 8.65
C GLN A 128 -5.72 7.68 8.78
N ALA A 129 -5.68 6.93 7.67
CA ALA A 129 -5.98 5.50 7.66
C ALA A 129 -5.09 4.67 8.59
N LEU A 130 -3.82 5.04 8.77
CA LEU A 130 -2.91 4.40 9.73
C LEU A 130 -3.14 4.83 11.17
N ARG A 131 -3.59 6.06 11.41
CA ARG A 131 -4.12 6.41 12.74
C ARG A 131 -5.31 5.55 13.07
N GLU A 132 -6.14 5.18 12.10
CA GLU A 132 -7.31 4.33 12.36
C GLU A 132 -6.97 2.86 12.51
N ASN A 133 -6.12 2.37 11.63
CA ASN A 133 -5.68 1.00 11.61
C ASN A 133 -4.16 0.95 11.43
N PRO A 134 -3.38 0.92 12.52
CA PRO A 134 -1.92 0.83 12.46
C PRO A 134 -1.40 -0.42 11.72
N ALA A 135 -2.23 -1.46 11.59
CA ALA A 135 -1.89 -2.69 10.87
C ALA A 135 -2.21 -2.62 9.36
N LEU A 136 -2.73 -1.50 8.84
CA LEU A 136 -3.21 -1.37 7.46
C LEU A 136 -2.20 -1.82 6.40
N LEU A 137 -0.92 -1.50 6.61
CA LEU A 137 0.16 -1.81 5.66
C LEU A 137 0.97 -3.06 6.04
N LEU A 138 0.57 -3.78 7.08
CA LEU A 138 1.21 -5.04 7.49
C LEU A 138 1.28 -6.06 6.32
N PRO A 139 0.28 -6.19 5.42
CA PRO A 139 0.39 -7.05 4.24
C PRO A 139 1.56 -6.71 3.31
N LEU A 140 2.01 -5.45 3.28
CA LEU A 140 3.17 -4.98 2.52
C LEU A 140 4.51 -5.18 3.27
N GLY A 141 4.45 -5.72 4.49
CA GLY A 141 5.60 -5.96 5.34
C GLY A 141 6.13 -4.68 6.00
N VAL A 142 5.27 -3.69 6.25
CA VAL A 142 5.62 -2.43 6.92
C VAL A 142 4.54 -2.01 7.93
N ALA A 143 4.96 -1.37 9.01
CA ALA A 143 4.07 -0.77 10.03
C ALA A 143 4.60 0.63 10.39
N PRO A 144 4.47 1.60 9.47
CA PRO A 144 5.05 2.93 9.66
C PRO A 144 4.26 3.75 10.69
N ASP A 145 4.95 4.64 11.40
CA ASP A 145 4.32 5.71 12.17
C ASP A 145 3.57 6.64 11.19
N PRO A 146 2.29 6.97 11.43
CA PRO A 146 1.51 7.89 10.59
C PRO A 146 2.25 9.21 10.30
N ARG A 147 3.00 9.76 11.26
CA ARG A 147 3.76 11.02 11.10
C ARG A 147 4.81 10.93 9.99
N GLY A 148 5.22 9.74 9.60
CA GLY A 148 6.09 9.51 8.45
C GLY A 148 5.51 10.01 7.13
N TYR A 149 4.19 10.25 7.04
CA TYR A 149 3.52 10.78 5.86
C TYR A 149 3.42 12.31 5.80
N LEU A 150 4.06 13.02 6.75
CA LEU A 150 4.24 14.47 6.77
C LEU A 150 5.62 14.84 6.21
N GLY A 151 5.91 14.48 4.96
CA GLY A 151 7.23 14.68 4.34
C GLY A 151 7.95 13.39 3.93
N GLY A 152 7.29 12.23 4.00
CA GLY A 152 7.95 10.93 3.80
C GLY A 152 7.05 9.81 3.31
N HIS A 153 7.62 8.61 3.22
CA HIS A 153 6.94 7.34 2.99
C HIS A 153 7.80 6.12 3.30
N GLU A 154 7.11 4.98 3.36
CA GLU A 154 7.61 3.65 3.70
C GLU A 154 8.28 2.89 2.55
N GLY A 155 8.38 3.50 1.37
CA GLY A 155 9.00 2.88 0.19
C GLY A 155 8.17 1.74 -0.43
N LYS A 156 6.86 1.66 -0.17
CA LYS A 156 5.96 0.64 -0.74
C LYS A 156 4.95 1.24 -1.70
N ARG A 157 5.40 2.19 -2.52
CA ARG A 157 4.59 2.82 -3.58
C ARG A 157 5.42 3.11 -4.83
N LEU A 158 4.72 3.33 -5.94
CA LEU A 158 5.21 3.72 -7.25
C LEU A 158 4.54 5.05 -7.63
N LEU A 159 5.33 6.09 -7.90
CA LEU A 159 4.90 7.35 -8.50
C LEU A 159 4.97 7.25 -10.03
N LEU A 160 3.89 7.60 -10.72
CA LEU A 160 3.83 7.62 -12.18
C LEU A 160 3.69 9.03 -12.74
N LEU A 161 2.79 9.82 -12.15
CA LEU A 161 2.39 11.10 -12.70
C LEU A 161 2.29 12.15 -11.59
N LYS A 162 2.82 13.34 -11.87
CA LYS A 162 2.69 14.53 -11.03
C LYS A 162 1.88 15.56 -11.80
N THR A 163 0.87 16.15 -11.17
CA THR A 163 0.02 17.15 -11.80
C THR A 163 -0.10 18.38 -10.90
N PRO A 164 -0.23 19.59 -11.47
CA PRO A 164 -0.50 20.78 -10.67
C PRO A 164 -1.79 20.60 -9.86
N TRP A 165 -1.80 21.10 -8.62
CA TRP A 165 -3.01 21.16 -7.79
C TRP A 165 -3.40 22.63 -7.53
N PRO A 166 -4.69 23.01 -7.64
CA PRO A 166 -5.85 22.16 -7.92
C PRO A 166 -5.97 21.78 -9.42
N GLY A 167 -6.43 20.55 -9.68
CA GLY A 167 -6.64 20.00 -11.03
C GLY A 167 -7.13 18.55 -10.97
N GLU A 168 -8.01 18.16 -11.90
CA GLU A 168 -8.51 16.79 -12.02
C GLU A 168 -7.84 16.11 -13.21
N GLU A 169 -6.87 15.24 -12.91
CA GLU A 169 -6.46 14.18 -13.81
C GLU A 169 -6.60 12.85 -13.07
N ASP A 170 -7.20 11.88 -13.74
CA ASP A 170 -7.36 10.52 -13.23
C ASP A 170 -6.17 9.64 -13.63
N PRO A 171 -5.77 8.69 -12.77
CA PRO A 171 -4.75 7.72 -13.11
C PRO A 171 -5.21 6.83 -14.26
N LEU A 172 -4.45 6.82 -15.36
CA LEU A 172 -4.86 6.13 -16.59
C LEU A 172 -4.52 4.64 -16.59
N TRP A 173 -3.49 4.19 -15.86
CA TRP A 173 -3.18 2.75 -15.76
C TRP A 173 -4.20 2.04 -14.88
N GLY A 174 -4.71 0.89 -15.34
CA GLY A 174 -5.76 0.15 -14.65
C GLY A 174 -5.25 -0.81 -13.57
N GLU A 175 -4.01 -1.30 -13.69
CA GLU A 175 -3.47 -2.32 -12.79
C GLU A 175 -1.94 -2.20 -12.66
N LEU A 176 -1.43 -2.41 -11.44
CA LEU A 176 -0.03 -2.73 -11.18
C LEU A 176 0.05 -4.15 -10.60
N ARG A 177 0.82 -5.04 -11.23
CA ARG A 177 1.05 -6.41 -10.74
C ARG A 177 2.53 -6.75 -10.58
N PRO A 178 2.93 -7.43 -9.50
CA PRO A 178 4.26 -8.00 -9.41
C PRO A 178 4.43 -9.15 -10.42
N LEU A 179 5.60 -9.26 -11.05
CA LEU A 179 5.92 -10.33 -12.00
C LEU A 179 6.74 -11.47 -11.36
N GLY A 180 7.18 -11.30 -10.12
CA GLY A 180 7.90 -12.35 -9.40
C GLY A 180 6.95 -13.43 -8.87
N LEU A 181 7.47 -14.65 -8.68
CA LEU A 181 6.75 -15.69 -7.97
C LEU A 181 6.51 -15.25 -6.52
N ASP A 182 5.25 -15.15 -6.13
CA ASP A 182 4.84 -14.95 -4.75
C ASP A 182 4.28 -16.28 -4.20
N PRO A 183 4.99 -16.98 -3.29
CA PRO A 183 4.49 -18.23 -2.71
C PRO A 183 3.38 -18.00 -1.67
N LEU A 184 3.13 -16.76 -1.23
CA LEU A 184 2.21 -16.48 -0.14
C LEU A 184 0.73 -16.68 -0.52
N PRO A 185 0.21 -16.21 -1.68
CA PRO A 185 -1.17 -16.49 -2.09
C PRO A 185 -1.52 -17.97 -2.20
N PRO A 186 -0.75 -18.84 -2.89
CA PRO A 186 -1.08 -20.26 -2.96
C PRO A 186 -0.93 -20.96 -1.59
N ALA A 187 0.10 -20.61 -0.80
CA ALA A 187 0.23 -21.13 0.56
C ALA A 187 -0.94 -20.73 1.46
N ARG A 188 -1.42 -19.49 1.32
CA ARG A 188 -2.64 -19.01 2.01
C ARG A 188 -3.85 -19.82 1.57
N ALA A 189 -4.07 -20.00 0.27
CA ALA A 189 -5.21 -20.78 -0.21
C ALA A 189 -5.20 -22.20 0.37
N LEU A 190 -4.06 -22.89 0.31
CA LEU A 190 -3.90 -24.23 0.88
C LEU A 190 -4.17 -24.25 2.40
N ALA A 191 -3.59 -23.29 3.13
CA ALA A 191 -3.74 -23.16 4.57
C ALA A 191 -5.20 -22.92 4.99
N PHE A 192 -5.95 -22.09 4.27
CA PHE A 192 -7.36 -21.83 4.60
C PHE A 192 -8.29 -22.95 4.14
N LEU A 193 -7.99 -23.63 3.04
CA LEU A 193 -8.72 -24.83 2.63
C LEU A 193 -8.53 -25.96 3.64
N SER A 194 -7.32 -26.15 4.18
CA SER A 194 -7.08 -27.14 5.22
C SER A 194 -7.78 -26.80 6.54
N LEU A 195 -7.86 -25.51 6.89
CA LEU A 195 -8.66 -25.05 8.03
C LEU A 195 -10.14 -25.38 7.86
N GLY A 196 -10.69 -25.11 6.67
CA GLY A 196 -12.07 -25.46 6.34
C GLY A 196 -12.33 -26.96 6.43
N ALA A 197 -11.42 -27.78 5.91
CA ALA A 197 -11.51 -29.24 6.02
C ALA A 197 -11.43 -29.71 7.48
N SER A 198 -10.52 -29.16 8.28
CA SER A 198 -10.42 -29.43 9.72
C SER A 198 -11.69 -29.06 10.48
N ALA A 199 -12.29 -27.91 10.17
CA ALA A 199 -13.56 -27.49 10.77
C ALA A 199 -14.74 -28.41 10.40
N LEU A 200 -14.65 -29.12 9.27
CA LEU A 200 -15.63 -30.15 8.85
C LEU A 200 -15.32 -31.54 9.43
N GLY A 201 -14.31 -31.68 10.28
CA GLY A 201 -13.93 -32.94 10.92
C GLY A 201 -12.87 -33.76 10.17
N LEU A 202 -12.31 -33.26 9.07
CA LEU A 202 -11.21 -33.90 8.36
C LEU A 202 -9.88 -33.50 8.98
N SER A 203 -9.21 -34.42 9.67
CA SER A 203 -7.92 -34.15 10.31
C SER A 203 -6.81 -33.86 9.28
N THR A 204 -6.58 -32.58 8.97
CA THR A 204 -5.45 -32.17 8.11
C THR A 204 -4.15 -31.98 8.88
N GLY A 205 -4.23 -31.84 10.21
CA GLY A 205 -3.10 -31.43 11.04
C GLY A 205 -2.61 -30.01 10.72
N PRO A 206 -1.56 -29.53 11.43
CA PRO A 206 -1.04 -28.17 11.26
C PRO A 206 -0.17 -28.00 10.00
N TRP A 207 0.21 -29.11 9.36
CA TRP A 207 1.21 -29.14 8.30
C TRP A 207 0.92 -28.24 7.09
N PRO A 208 -0.32 -28.08 6.62
CA PRO A 208 -0.59 -27.16 5.51
C PRO A 208 -0.57 -25.68 5.96
N TYR A 209 -0.78 -25.40 7.25
CA TYR A 209 -0.80 -24.05 7.81
C TYR A 209 0.60 -23.52 8.18
N LEU A 210 1.51 -24.40 8.63
CA LEU A 210 2.86 -24.01 9.06
C LEU A 210 3.72 -23.34 7.96
N PRO A 211 3.78 -23.82 6.71
CA PRO A 211 4.52 -23.14 5.64
C PRO A 211 3.98 -21.73 5.37
N TYR A 212 2.66 -21.56 5.43
CA TYR A 212 2.03 -20.26 5.30
C TYR A 212 2.44 -19.31 6.43
N LEU A 213 2.45 -19.77 7.68
CA LEU A 213 2.93 -18.99 8.82
C LEU A 213 4.41 -18.61 8.69
N ALA A 214 5.26 -19.52 8.22
CA ALA A 214 6.68 -19.22 7.99
C ALA A 214 6.88 -18.12 6.93
N LEU A 215 6.14 -18.20 5.82
CA LEU A 215 6.17 -17.18 4.77
C LEU A 215 5.63 -15.82 5.27
N LEU A 216 4.57 -15.83 6.10
CA LEU A 216 4.09 -14.62 6.76
C LEU A 216 5.12 -14.03 7.69
N ALA A 217 5.77 -14.84 8.54
CA ALA A 217 6.80 -14.38 9.46
C ALA A 217 7.99 -13.75 8.72
N LEU A 218 8.42 -14.33 7.61
CA LEU A 218 9.48 -13.75 6.77
C LEU A 218 9.08 -12.41 6.14
N ARG A 219 7.82 -12.28 5.68
CA ARG A 219 7.34 -11.06 5.03
C ARG A 219 7.00 -9.95 6.01
N GLN A 220 6.39 -10.29 7.14
CA GLN A 220 5.73 -9.35 8.03
C GLN A 220 6.37 -9.28 9.41
N GLY A 221 7.27 -10.20 9.77
CA GLY A 221 7.85 -10.30 11.11
C GLY A 221 8.46 -8.99 11.64
N PRO A 222 9.34 -8.30 10.87
CA PRO A 222 9.87 -7.00 11.29
C PRO A 222 8.77 -5.95 11.51
N ALA A 223 7.80 -5.86 10.60
CA ALA A 223 6.67 -4.94 10.72
C ALA A 223 5.73 -5.30 11.87
N LEU A 224 5.54 -6.58 12.16
CA LEU A 224 4.74 -7.05 13.29
C LEU A 224 5.42 -6.71 14.61
N LYS A 225 6.76 -6.77 14.67
CA LYS A 225 7.54 -6.32 15.83
C LYS A 225 7.40 -4.80 16.03
N ASP A 226 7.47 -4.03 14.96
CA ASP A 226 7.28 -2.58 15.03
C ASP A 226 5.84 -2.22 15.44
N LEU A 227 4.85 -2.93 14.88
CA LEU A 227 3.45 -2.81 15.26
C LEU A 227 3.22 -3.17 16.73
N LEU A 228 3.86 -4.24 17.23
CA LEU A 228 3.75 -4.64 18.64
C LEU A 228 4.27 -3.55 19.58
N ARG A 229 5.31 -2.81 19.17
CA ARG A 229 5.85 -1.68 19.95
C ARG A 229 4.94 -0.46 19.91
N GLN A 230 4.36 -0.16 18.75
CA GLN A 230 3.54 1.04 18.55
C GLN A 230 2.09 0.86 19.01
N SER A 231 1.52 -0.31 18.75
CA SER A 231 0.14 -0.64 19.06
C SER A 231 -0.02 -2.14 19.38
N PRO A 232 0.32 -2.56 20.61
CA PRO A 232 0.30 -3.96 21.02
C PRO A 232 -1.03 -4.65 20.73
N ARG A 233 -2.15 -3.96 20.94
CA ARG A 233 -3.50 -4.47 20.68
C ARG A 233 -3.74 -4.88 19.22
N HIS A 234 -3.21 -4.16 18.23
CA HIS A 234 -3.39 -4.53 16.82
C HIS A 234 -2.44 -5.65 16.39
N ALA A 235 -1.24 -5.71 16.98
CA ALA A 235 -0.35 -6.85 16.78
C ALA A 235 -0.95 -8.13 17.38
N LEU A 236 -1.50 -8.04 18.59
CA LEU A 236 -2.16 -9.15 19.28
C LEU A 236 -3.42 -9.63 18.54
N GLU A 237 -4.19 -8.74 17.91
CA GLU A 237 -5.33 -9.14 17.06
C GLU A 237 -4.88 -10.12 15.97
N SER A 238 -3.82 -9.78 15.23
CA SER A 238 -3.26 -10.66 14.18
C SER A 238 -2.71 -11.98 14.75
N LEU A 239 -2.00 -11.91 15.88
CA LEU A 239 -1.44 -13.10 16.53
C LEU A 239 -2.52 -14.05 17.05
N LEU A 240 -3.58 -13.53 17.69
CA LEU A 240 -4.70 -14.32 18.19
C LEU A 240 -5.47 -14.98 17.06
N PHE A 241 -5.66 -14.30 15.93
CA PHE A 241 -6.25 -14.89 14.74
C PHE A 241 -5.47 -16.13 14.28
N HIS A 242 -4.15 -16.00 14.12
CA HIS A 242 -3.30 -17.11 13.68
C HIS A 242 -3.18 -18.24 14.71
N ALA A 243 -3.17 -17.90 16.00
CA ALA A 243 -3.17 -18.89 17.08
C ALA A 243 -4.48 -19.69 17.11
N PHE A 244 -5.62 -19.01 16.99
CA PHE A 244 -6.92 -19.66 16.89
C PHE A 244 -7.01 -20.55 15.64
N ALA A 245 -6.62 -20.02 14.48
CA ALA A 245 -6.58 -20.77 13.23
C ALA A 245 -5.74 -22.05 13.37
N LEU A 246 -4.54 -21.96 13.93
CA LEU A 246 -3.69 -23.13 14.16
C LEU A 246 -4.38 -24.15 15.10
N SER A 247 -5.06 -23.69 16.15
CA SER A 247 -5.79 -24.56 17.08
C SER A 247 -6.87 -25.42 16.39
N VAL A 248 -7.54 -24.87 15.36
CA VAL A 248 -8.55 -25.62 14.58
C VAL A 248 -7.96 -26.86 13.90
N THR A 249 -6.66 -26.87 13.63
CA THR A 249 -5.98 -27.99 12.96
C THR A 249 -5.43 -29.07 13.90
N THR A 250 -5.46 -28.83 15.22
CA THR A 250 -4.90 -29.74 16.23
C THR A 250 -5.93 -30.04 17.32
N GLU A 251 -6.09 -29.10 18.24
CA GLU A 251 -7.06 -29.14 19.33
C GLU A 251 -7.73 -27.78 19.39
N VAL A 252 -9.05 -27.74 19.17
CA VAL A 252 -9.79 -26.49 19.07
C VAL A 252 -9.75 -25.77 20.42
N ARG A 253 -9.32 -24.49 20.40
CA ARG A 253 -9.28 -23.61 21.58
C ARG A 253 -10.20 -22.40 21.37
N PRO A 254 -11.51 -22.52 21.64
CA PRO A 254 -12.49 -21.47 21.37
C PRO A 254 -12.17 -20.14 22.08
N GLU A 255 -11.50 -20.20 23.23
CA GLU A 255 -11.07 -19.02 23.97
C GLU A 255 -10.14 -18.11 23.17
N LEU A 256 -9.31 -18.65 22.27
CA LEU A 256 -8.46 -17.86 21.37
C LEU A 256 -9.30 -17.11 20.33
N GLY A 257 -10.33 -17.76 19.81
CA GLY A 257 -11.27 -17.15 18.87
C GLY A 257 -12.09 -16.05 19.53
N LEU A 258 -12.57 -16.28 20.75
CA LEU A 258 -13.28 -15.26 21.54
C LEU A 258 -12.38 -14.08 21.90
N ALA A 259 -11.13 -14.31 22.29
CA ALA A 259 -10.15 -13.26 22.55
C ALA A 259 -9.86 -12.44 21.28
N TYR A 260 -9.68 -13.10 20.13
CA TYR A 260 -9.54 -12.44 18.83
C TYR A 260 -10.75 -11.56 18.51
N LEU A 261 -11.97 -12.10 18.60
CA LEU A 261 -13.20 -11.35 18.31
C LEU A 261 -13.36 -10.16 19.26
N GLY A 262 -13.14 -10.35 20.56
CA GLY A 262 -13.21 -9.28 21.55
C GLY A 262 -12.23 -8.13 21.22
N LEU A 263 -11.01 -8.47 20.84
CA LEU A 263 -9.98 -7.49 20.47
C LEU A 263 -10.28 -6.81 19.14
N LEU A 264 -10.78 -7.55 18.15
CA LEU A 264 -11.26 -7.03 16.87
C LEU A 264 -12.36 -5.99 17.10
N PHE A 265 -13.41 -6.33 17.86
CA PHE A 265 -14.48 -5.39 18.18
C PHE A 265 -13.97 -4.17 18.97
N TRP A 266 -13.06 -4.39 19.92
CA TRP A 266 -12.43 -3.30 20.66
C TRP A 266 -11.69 -2.33 19.75
N ASN A 267 -10.83 -2.84 18.86
CA ASN A 267 -10.04 -2.02 17.95
C ASN A 267 -10.90 -1.22 16.97
N ARG A 268 -12.05 -1.77 16.54
CA ARG A 268 -13.00 -1.09 15.64
C ARG A 268 -13.84 -0.02 16.33
N THR A 269 -14.15 -0.18 17.61
CA THR A 269 -14.97 0.77 18.38
C THR A 269 -14.16 1.84 19.10
N ARG A 270 -12.90 1.55 19.43
CA ARG A 270 -11.96 2.46 20.09
C ARG A 270 -10.68 2.62 19.27
N PRO A 271 -10.69 3.48 18.24
CA PRO A 271 -9.50 3.72 17.46
C PRO A 271 -8.34 4.26 18.31
N PRO A 272 -7.08 3.98 17.95
CA PRO A 272 -5.93 4.24 18.83
C PRO A 272 -5.65 5.73 19.00
N TRP A 273 -6.18 6.59 18.13
CA TRP A 273 -6.07 8.04 18.28
C TRP A 273 -6.92 8.61 19.43
N ARG A 274 -7.84 7.82 20.01
CA ARG A 274 -8.63 8.19 21.19
C ARG A 274 -7.92 7.85 22.51
N GLU A 275 -6.82 7.11 22.49
CA GLU A 275 -6.11 6.63 23.69
C GLU A 275 -4.75 7.33 23.93
N GLY A 276 -4.37 8.31 23.09
CA GLY A 276 -3.19 9.16 23.30
C GLY A 276 -3.51 10.45 24.07
N PRO A 277 -2.57 11.00 24.86
CA PRO A 277 -2.77 12.25 25.58
C PRO A 277 -3.06 13.37 24.57
N HIS A 278 -3.90 14.32 25.00
CA HIS A 278 -4.25 15.50 24.23
C HIS A 278 -3.06 16.09 23.46
N LEU A 279 -3.34 16.43 22.20
CA LEU A 279 -2.54 17.29 21.35
C LEU A 279 -1.95 18.44 22.18
N GLY A 280 -0.65 18.38 22.43
CA GLY A 280 0.19 19.45 22.98
C GLY A 280 1.34 19.72 22.02
#